data_AF-A0A1B1A4J6-F1
#
_entry.id   AF-A0A1B1A4J6-F1
#
_cell.length_a   1.000
_cell.length_b   1.000
_cell.length_c   1.000
_cell.angle_alpha   90.00
_cell.angle_beta   90.00
_cell.angle_gamma   90.00
#
_symmetry.space_group_name_H-M   'P 1'
#
loop_
_entity.id
_entity.type
_entity.pdbx_description
1 polymer ?
#
loop_
_entity_poly.entity_id
_entity_poly.type
_entity_poly.pdbx_seq_one_letter_code
_entity_poly.pdbx_strand_id
1 'polypeptide(L)'
;MDVIFIFVAGVPVFVVLSVIPAARLGLAASLIVGAGIIAYSFGLAPITGSDPAGNAMSNGYRGILHISAAGGAGVAALFHLTRIYIPKFPEPALNILRYIVFLLLSLPGGMMGAWIVAEALV
;
A
#
# COMPACT_ATOMS: atom_id res chain seq x y z
N MET A 1 0.47 -18.78 -8.72
CA MET A 1 1.35 -17.98 -7.82
C MET A 1 1.19 -16.48 -8.04
N ASP A 2 0.77 -16.05 -9.24
CA ASP A 2 0.59 -14.62 -9.59
C ASP A 2 -0.49 -13.90 -8.77
N VAL A 3 -1.53 -14.62 -8.33
CA VAL A 3 -2.63 -14.05 -7.53
C VAL A 3 -2.16 -13.54 -6.16
N ILE A 4 -1.14 -14.16 -5.55
CA ILE A 4 -0.63 -13.76 -4.24
C ILE A 4 0.10 -12.42 -4.32
N PHE A 5 0.82 -12.17 -5.43
CA PHE A 5 1.56 -10.91 -5.62
C PHE A 5 0.65 -9.68 -5.65
N ILE A 6 -0.59 -9.84 -6.11
CA ILE A 6 -1.59 -8.77 -6.19
C ILE A 6 -1.98 -8.27 -4.80
N PHE A 7 -2.07 -9.17 -3.81
CA PHE A 7 -2.40 -8.82 -2.43
C PHE A 7 -1.22 -8.27 -1.64
N VAL A 8 0.01 -8.56 -2.07
CA VAL A 8 1.25 -8.24 -1.34
C VAL A 8 1.96 -6.99 -1.91
N ALA A 9 1.41 -6.35 -2.94
CA ALA A 9 1.97 -5.14 -3.56
C ALA A 9 2.20 -3.97 -2.58
N GLY A 10 1.47 -3.92 -1.46
CA GLY A 10 1.73 -2.96 -0.38
C GLY A 10 3.10 -3.11 0.29
N VAL A 11 3.65 -4.33 0.38
CA VAL A 11 4.94 -4.59 1.03
C VAL A 11 6.11 -3.91 0.32
N PRO A 12 6.35 -4.08 -0.99
CA PRO A 12 7.45 -3.41 -1.67
C PRO A 12 7.28 -1.88 -1.65
N VAL A 13 6.05 -1.36 -1.74
CA VAL A 13 5.79 0.09 -1.63
C VAL A 13 6.17 0.61 -0.25
N PHE A 14 5.77 -0.10 0.81
CA PHE A 14 6.18 0.22 2.18
C PHE A 14 7.70 0.23 2.32
N VAL A 15 8.36 -0.84 1.86
CA VAL A 15 9.82 -0.99 1.95
C VAL A 15 10.50 0.21 1.30
N VAL A 16 10.17 0.54 0.05
CA VAL A 16 10.77 1.66 -0.69
C VAL A 16 10.57 2.99 0.04
N LEU A 17 9.36 3.30 0.48
CA LEU A 17 9.05 4.57 1.12
C LEU A 17 9.64 4.68 2.54
N SER A 18 9.78 3.57 3.25
CA SER A 18 10.32 3.53 4.61
C SER A 18 11.81 3.87 4.69
N VAL A 19 12.58 3.64 3.61
CA VAL A 19 14.02 3.92 3.56
C VAL A 19 14.32 5.42 3.60
N ILE A 20 13.36 6.29 3.25
CA ILE A 20 13.55 7.74 3.27
C ILE A 20 13.98 8.18 4.68
N PRO A 21 15.17 8.76 4.88
CA PRO A 21 15.71 9.00 6.22
C PRO A 21 15.00 10.16 6.93
N ALA A 22 14.64 11.21 6.20
CA ALA A 22 13.95 12.36 6.76
C ALA A 22 12.45 12.05 6.94
N ALA A 23 11.99 11.92 8.18
CA ALA A 23 10.62 11.47 8.48
C ALA A 23 9.51 12.36 7.88
N ARG A 24 9.69 13.70 7.88
CA ARG A 24 8.72 14.63 7.25
C ARG A 24 8.66 14.47 5.73
N LEU A 25 9.81 14.29 5.08
CA LEU A 25 9.88 14.02 3.65
C LEU A 25 9.27 12.66 3.31
N GLY A 26 9.57 11.65 4.12
CA GLY A 26 9.01 10.30 3.97
C GLY A 26 7.48 10.29 4.13
N LEU A 27 6.94 11.04 5.08
CA LEU A 27 5.49 11.23 5.23
C LEU A 27 4.89 11.88 3.98
N ALA A 28 5.44 13.01 3.52
CA ALA A 28 4.95 13.70 2.33
C ALA A 28 5.01 12.81 1.08
N ALA A 29 6.13 12.13 0.85
CA ALA A 29 6.32 11.20 -0.26
C ALA A 29 5.30 10.05 -0.20
N SER A 30 5.06 9.50 0.99
CA SER A 30 4.09 8.41 1.17
C SER A 30 2.67 8.85 0.83
N LEU A 31 2.26 10.05 1.24
CA LEU A 31 0.95 10.61 0.90
C LEU A 31 0.81 10.88 -0.61
N ILE A 32 1.83 11.48 -1.23
CA ILE A 32 1.85 11.79 -2.66
C ILE A 32 1.79 10.49 -3.48
N VAL A 33 2.61 9.50 -3.13
CA VAL A 33 2.65 8.20 -3.83
C VAL A 33 1.34 7.45 -3.64
N GLY A 34 0.79 7.40 -2.42
CA GLY A 34 -0.50 6.76 -2.17
C GLY A 34 -1.63 7.39 -2.98
N ALA A 35 -1.75 8.72 -2.97
CA ALA A 35 -2.73 9.44 -3.78
C ALA A 35 -2.49 9.24 -5.29
N GLY A 36 -1.22 9.25 -5.73
CA GLY A 36 -0.83 9.03 -7.12
C GLY A 36 -1.20 7.63 -7.63
N ILE A 37 -1.03 6.59 -6.82
CA ILE A 37 -1.42 5.21 -7.16
C ILE A 37 -2.94 5.12 -7.36
N ILE A 38 -3.71 5.73 -6.46
CA ILE A 38 -5.17 5.73 -6.56
C ILE A 38 -5.63 6.54 -7.78
N ALA A 39 -5.08 7.73 -8.00
CA ALA A 39 -5.39 8.56 -9.16
C ALA A 39 -5.04 7.84 -10.47
N TYR A 40 -3.88 7.18 -10.52
CA TYR A 40 -3.46 6.37 -11.66
C TYR A 40 -4.44 5.22 -11.93
N SER A 41 -4.88 4.51 -10.89
CA SER A 41 -5.87 3.43 -11.00
C SER A 41 -7.17 3.88 -11.67
N PHE A 42 -7.68 5.07 -11.31
CA PHE A 42 -8.88 5.65 -11.94
C PHE A 42 -8.65 6.13 -13.38
N GLY A 43 -7.41 6.50 -13.74
CA GLY A 43 -7.06 6.95 -15.09
C GLY A 43 -6.78 5.82 -16.09
N LEU A 44 -6.73 4.56 -15.65
CA LEU A 44 -6.44 3.43 -16.52
C LEU A 44 -7.61 3.06 -17.42
N ALA A 45 -7.34 2.91 -18.72
CA ALA A 45 -8.33 2.42 -19.68
C ALA A 45 -8.98 1.10 -19.20
N PRO A 46 -10.29 0.91 -19.37
CA PRO A 46 -10.96 -0.33 -18.99
C PRO A 46 -10.41 -1.52 -19.77
N ILE A 47 -10.26 -2.67 -19.11
CA ILE A 47 -9.94 -3.92 -19.81
C ILE A 47 -11.18 -4.36 -20.58
N THR A 48 -11.05 -4.42 -21.90
CA THR A 48 -12.13 -4.76 -22.83
C THR A 48 -11.69 -5.87 -23.77
N GLY A 49 -12.56 -6.86 -23.92
CA GLY A 49 -12.33 -8.10 -24.67
C GLY A 49 -13.65 -8.83 -24.90
N SER A 50 -13.64 -9.90 -25.70
CA SER A 50 -14.86 -10.64 -26.07
C SER A 50 -15.48 -11.46 -24.93
N ASP A 51 -14.79 -11.63 -23.81
CA ASP A 51 -15.27 -12.33 -22.62
C ASP A 51 -15.60 -11.33 -21.49
N PRO A 52 -16.90 -11.04 -21.23
CA PRO A 52 -17.31 -10.11 -20.18
C PRO A 52 -16.90 -10.55 -18.77
N ALA A 53 -16.89 -11.85 -18.48
CA ALA A 53 -16.55 -12.37 -17.17
C ALA A 53 -15.03 -12.23 -16.91
N GLY A 54 -14.21 -12.58 -17.91
CA GLY A 54 -12.76 -12.38 -17.87
C GLY A 54 -12.35 -10.92 -17.73
N ASN A 55 -13.06 -9.99 -18.39
CA ASN A 55 -12.83 -8.55 -18.25
C ASN A 55 -13.15 -8.06 -16.84
N ALA A 56 -14.29 -8.47 -16.27
CA ALA A 56 -14.68 -8.09 -14.92
C ALA A 56 -13.67 -8.59 -13.88
N MET A 57 -13.25 -9.85 -14.00
CA MET A 57 -12.24 -10.45 -13.11
C MET A 57 -10.89 -9.72 -13.21
N SER A 58 -10.45 -9.40 -14.42
CA SER A 58 -9.18 -8.69 -14.65
C SER A 58 -9.20 -7.26 -14.08
N ASN A 59 -10.32 -6.54 -14.24
CA ASN A 59 -10.50 -5.22 -13.63
C ASN A 59 -10.52 -5.31 -12.09
N GLY A 60 -11.15 -6.34 -11.52
CA GLY A 60 -11.14 -6.62 -10.09
C GLY A 60 -9.73 -6.84 -9.55
N TYR A 61 -8.95 -7.72 -10.17
CA TYR A 61 -7.55 -7.95 -9.80
C TYR A 61 -6.69 -6.69 -9.92
N ARG A 62 -6.90 -5.90 -10.98
CA ARG A 62 -6.22 -4.63 -11.15
C ARG A 62 -6.58 -3.65 -10.03
N GLY A 63 -7.84 -3.58 -9.62
CA GLY A 63 -8.28 -2.77 -8.49
C GLY A 63 -7.58 -3.17 -7.19
N ILE A 64 -7.61 -4.47 -6.86
CA ILE A 64 -6.96 -5.04 -5.67
C ILE A 64 -5.46 -4.71 -5.65
N LEU A 65 -4.76 -4.81 -6.79
CA LEU A 65 -3.33 -4.48 -6.90
C LEU A 65 -3.03 -3.05 -6.45
N HIS A 66 -3.75 -2.08 -7.04
CA HIS A 66 -3.48 -0.65 -6.80
C HIS A 66 -3.89 -0.25 -5.40
N ILE A 67 -4.98 -0.82 -4.87
CA ILE A 67 -5.38 -0.58 -3.50
C ILE A 67 -4.37 -1.19 -2.53
N SER A 68 -3.85 -2.39 -2.83
CA SER A 68 -2.80 -3.00 -2.02
C SER A 68 -1.56 -2.12 -1.96
N ALA A 69 -1.10 -1.66 -3.12
CA ALA A 69 0.02 -0.73 -3.25
C ALA A 69 -0.21 0.59 -2.48
N ALA A 70 -1.40 1.19 -2.62
CA ALA A 70 -1.76 2.40 -1.89
C ALA A 70 -1.83 2.18 -0.37
N GLY A 71 -2.31 1.02 0.07
CA GLY A 71 -2.29 0.60 1.48
C GLY A 71 -0.88 0.54 2.04
N GLY A 72 0.08 0.00 1.28
CA GLY A 72 1.51 0.03 1.62
C GLY A 72 2.06 1.45 1.83
N ALA A 73 1.66 2.39 0.97
CA ALA A 73 2.01 3.80 1.12
C ALA A 73 1.37 4.43 2.37
N GLY A 74 0.12 4.09 2.68
CA GLY A 74 -0.54 4.53 3.91
C GLY A 74 0.18 4.03 5.18
N VAL A 75 0.61 2.76 5.18
CA VAL A 75 1.39 2.18 6.28
C VAL A 75 2.77 2.86 6.40
N ALA A 76 3.40 3.20 5.28
CA ALA A 76 4.65 3.97 5.30
C ALA A 76 4.45 5.39 5.87
N ALA A 77 3.34 6.05 5.54
CA ALA A 77 2.98 7.34 6.11
C ALA A 77 2.85 7.24 7.64
N LEU A 78 2.16 6.20 8.15
CA LEU A 78 2.06 5.95 9.60
C LEU A 78 3.42 5.67 10.23
N PHE A 79 4.27 4.87 9.60
CA PHE A 79 5.63 4.63 10.06
C PHE A 79 6.41 5.95 10.19
N HIS A 80 6.39 6.80 9.16
CA HIS A 80 7.03 8.12 9.20
C HIS A 80 6.44 9.02 10.28
N LEU A 81 5.13 8.99 10.46
CA LEU A 81 4.43 9.73 11.50
C LEU A 81 4.93 9.32 12.89
N THR A 82 5.09 8.01 13.15
CA THR A 82 5.68 7.57 14.42
C THR A 82 7.14 8.01 14.59
N ARG A 83 7.92 8.15 13.51
CA ARG A 83 9.28 8.71 13.57
C ARG A 83 9.31 10.22 13.77
N ILE A 84 8.20 10.93 13.56
CA ILE A 84 8.10 12.36 13.88
C ILE A 84 7.81 12.54 15.36
N TYR A 85 6.82 11.80 15.89
CA TYR A 85 6.41 11.91 17.29
C TYR A 85 7.34 11.17 18.26
N ILE A 86 7.95 10.08 17.80
CA ILE A 86 8.92 9.27 18.55
C ILE A 86 10.15 9.07 17.67
N PRO A 87 11.07 10.05 17.61
CA PRO A 87 12.20 10.04 16.68
C PRO A 87 13.06 8.79 16.78
N LYS A 88 13.40 8.38 18.00
CA LYS A 88 14.24 7.22 18.26
C LYS A 88 13.91 6.63 19.62
N PHE A 89 13.87 5.31 19.70
CA PHE A 89 13.88 4.62 20.98
C PHE A 89 15.31 4.52 21.54
N PRO A 90 15.50 4.57 22.88
CA PRO A 90 16.81 4.39 23.51
C PRO A 90 17.46 3.07 23.11
N GLU A 91 16.66 2.01 23.04
CA GLU A 91 17.11 0.69 22.63
C GLU A 91 17.04 0.54 21.09
N PRO A 92 18.16 0.19 20.42
CA PRO A 92 18.17 -0.02 18.98
C PRO A 92 17.17 -1.09 18.51
N ALA A 93 16.99 -2.14 19.32
CA ALA A 93 16.06 -3.23 19.05
C ALA A 93 14.61 -2.75 18.87
N LEU A 94 14.18 -1.73 19.61
CA LEU A 94 12.82 -1.17 19.51
C LEU A 94 12.60 -0.40 18.19
N ASN A 95 13.66 0.17 17.62
CA ASN A 95 13.57 0.81 16.31
C ASN A 95 13.41 -0.23 15.19
N ILE A 96 14.06 -1.40 15.33
CA ILE A 96 13.90 -2.54 14.43
C ILE A 96 12.51 -3.15 14.61
N LEU A 97 12.06 -3.34 15.85
CA LEU A 97 10.72 -3.86 16.13
C LEU A 97 9.64 -2.96 15.54
N ARG A 98 9.76 -1.64 15.69
CA ARG A 98 8.87 -0.68 15.02
C ARG A 98 8.81 -0.94 13.52
N TYR A 99 9.96 -1.07 12.86
CA TYR A 99 10.00 -1.36 11.43
C TYR A 99 9.30 -2.69 11.09
N ILE A 100 9.59 -3.76 11.83
CA ILE A 100 8.98 -5.09 11.61
C ILE A 100 7.46 -5.03 11.79
N VAL A 101 6.96 -4.33 12.81
CA VAL A 101 5.51 -4.15 13.03
C VAL A 101 4.87 -3.47 11.82
N PHE A 102 5.45 -2.37 11.33
CA PHE A 102 4.90 -1.68 10.16
C PHE A 102 5.07 -2.49 8.86
N LEU A 103 6.14 -3.26 8.71
CA LEU A 103 6.32 -4.19 7.60
C LEU A 103 5.21 -5.26 7.61
N LEU A 104 4.92 -5.85 8.78
CA LEU A 104 3.86 -6.82 8.92
C LEU A 104 2.47 -6.20 8.69
N LEU A 105 2.26 -4.94 9.09
CA LEU A 105 1.01 -4.21 8.82
C LEU A 105 0.84 -3.83 7.34
N SER A 106 1.92 -3.78 6.55
CA SER A 106 1.82 -3.51 5.11
C SER A 106 1.18 -4.66 4.31
N LEU A 107 1.16 -5.87 4.87
CA LEU A 107 0.44 -7.03 4.33
C LEU A 107 -1.10 -6.87 4.44
N PRO A 108 -1.70 -6.75 5.66
CA PRO A 108 -3.14 -6.55 5.81
C PRO A 108 -3.57 -5.14 5.40
N GLY A 109 -2.72 -4.12 5.48
CA GLY A 109 -3.03 -2.78 4.98
C GLY A 109 -3.33 -2.78 3.48
N GLY A 110 -2.66 -3.66 2.72
CA GLY A 110 -2.98 -3.87 1.32
C GLY A 110 -4.24 -4.73 1.08
N MET A 111 -4.49 -5.71 1.95
CA MET A 111 -5.67 -6.59 1.85
C MET A 111 -6.98 -5.95 2.35
N MET A 112 -6.94 -5.14 3.41
CA MET A 112 -8.12 -4.46 3.98
C MET A 112 -8.65 -3.38 3.05
N GLY A 113 -7.77 -2.64 2.36
CA GLY A 113 -8.22 -1.70 1.34
C GLY A 113 -8.97 -2.42 0.20
N ALA A 114 -8.45 -3.57 -0.23
CA ALA A 114 -9.09 -4.39 -1.26
C ALA A 114 -10.45 -4.92 -0.82
N TRP A 115 -10.59 -5.33 0.46
CA TRP A 115 -11.86 -5.76 1.05
C TRP A 115 -12.89 -4.61 1.14
N ILE A 116 -12.49 -3.44 1.63
CA ILE A 116 -13.38 -2.27 1.77
C ILE A 116 -13.92 -1.82 0.39
N VAL A 117 -13.08 -1.83 -0.65
CA VAL A 117 -13.53 -1.48 -2.00
C VAL A 117 -14.39 -2.58 -2.61
N ALA A 118 -14.10 -3.86 -2.33
CA ALA A 118 -14.96 -4.95 -2.75
C ALA A 118 -16.36 -4.86 -2.11
N GLU A 119 -16.47 -4.48 -0.84
CA GLU A 119 -17.75 -4.25 -0.17
C GLU A 119 -18.48 -2.99 -0.68
N ALA A 120 -17.76 -1.92 -1.01
CA ALA A 120 -18.36 -0.67 -1.51
C ALA A 120 -18.93 -0.77 -2.94
N LEU A 121 -18.66 -1.87 -3.65
CA LEU A 121 -19.10 -2.14 -5.02
C LEU A 121 -20.28 -3.13 -5.10
N VAL A 122 -20.80 -3.60 -3.97
CA VAL A 122 -22.00 -4.47 -3.82
C VAL A 122 -23.19 -3.62 -3.39
#